data_AF-A0A1F4QIF6-F1
#
_entry.id   AF-A0A1F4QIF6-F1
#
_cell.length_a   1.000
_cell.length_b   1.000
_cell.length_c   1.000
_cell.angle_alpha   90.00
_cell.angle_beta   90.00
_cell.angle_gamma   90.00
#
_symmetry.space_group_name_H-M   'P 1'
#
loop_
_entity.id
_entity.type
_entity.pdbx_description
1 polymer ?
#
loop_
_entity_poly.entity_id
_entity_poly.type
_entity_poly.pdbx_seq_one_letter_code
_entity_poly.pdbx_strand_id
1 'polypeptide(L)'
;MRIGWGLPQSGRARPEAWRKDGPWNYKFTGPILIGDTIRIRVKIASKRETKKQDRGIVVEYVTMVNQRGEVIQEGEHGLMVLRKASA
;
A
#
# COMPACT_ATOMS: atom_id res chain seq x y z
N MET A 1 -16.05 19.28 -3.33
CA MET A 1 -15.39 18.00 -3.00
C MET A 1 -14.26 17.81 -3.99
N ARG A 2 -13.00 17.93 -3.55
CA ARG A 2 -11.82 17.96 -4.42
C ARG A 2 -10.86 16.88 -3.94
N ILE A 3 -10.80 15.75 -4.64
CA ILE A 3 -9.82 14.69 -4.39
C ILE A 3 -8.57 15.08 -5.18
N GLY A 4 -7.78 16.00 -4.63
CA GLY A 4 -6.56 16.51 -5.26
C GLY A 4 -5.34 15.86 -4.63
N TRP A 5 -4.61 15.06 -5.41
CA TRP A 5 -3.25 14.64 -5.06
C TRP A 5 -2.34 15.86 -5.11
N GLY A 6 -1.99 16.39 -3.93
CA GLY A 6 -1.08 17.52 -3.79
C GLY A 6 0.36 17.12 -4.14
N LEU A 7 0.69 17.11 -5.43
CA LEU A 7 2.07 17.11 -5.89
C LEU A 7 2.55 18.57 -5.99
N PRO A 8 3.68 18.94 -5.33
CA PRO A 8 4.25 20.27 -5.48
C PRO A 8 4.93 20.43 -6.87
N GLN A 9 4.68 21.56 -7.53
CA GLN A 9 5.22 21.92 -8.85
C GLN A 9 6.68 22.44 -8.85
N SER A 10 7.36 22.47 -7.70
CA SER A 10 8.70 23.08 -7.60
C SER A 10 9.84 22.05 -7.67
N GLY A 11 10.34 21.81 -8.88
CA GLY A 11 11.76 21.78 -9.29
C GLY A 11 12.88 21.19 -8.39
N ARG A 12 12.61 20.35 -7.40
CA ARG A 12 13.64 19.63 -6.67
C ARG A 12 13.13 18.23 -6.36
N ALA A 13 13.55 17.24 -7.15
CA ALA A 13 13.25 15.84 -6.91
C ALA A 13 13.65 15.49 -5.47
N ARG A 14 12.64 15.27 -4.62
CA ARG A 14 12.82 14.74 -3.27
C ARG A 14 12.81 13.21 -3.38
N PRO A 15 13.72 12.45 -2.74
CA PRO A 15 13.79 10.98 -2.87
C PRO A 15 12.61 10.19 -2.26
N GLU A 16 11.43 10.79 -2.17
CA GLU A 16 10.29 10.25 -1.40
C GLU A 16 9.32 9.43 -2.28
N ALA A 17 9.74 9.06 -3.49
CA ALA A 17 9.02 8.18 -4.40
C ALA A 17 9.34 6.71 -4.09
N TRP A 18 8.36 5.97 -3.56
CA TRP A 18 8.52 4.63 -2.97
C TRP A 18 8.85 3.49 -3.95
N ARG A 19 8.91 3.79 -5.25
CA ARG A 19 9.64 3.17 -6.37
C ARG A 19 9.43 4.13 -7.57
N LYS A 20 10.12 3.92 -8.70
CA LYS A 20 9.96 4.76 -9.92
C LYS A 20 8.51 4.91 -10.39
N ASP A 21 7.62 3.98 -10.02
CA ASP A 21 6.27 3.82 -10.60
C ASP A 21 5.11 4.19 -9.64
N GLY A 22 5.39 4.66 -8.41
CA GLY A 22 4.38 5.06 -7.43
C GLY A 22 4.27 4.14 -6.19
N PRO A 23 3.32 4.40 -5.26
CA PRO A 23 3.21 3.68 -3.99
C PRO A 23 2.52 2.31 -4.07
N TRP A 24 2.23 1.84 -5.29
CA TRP A 24 1.51 0.60 -5.55
C TRP A 24 2.29 -0.22 -6.58
N ASN A 25 2.62 -1.45 -6.21
CA ASN A 25 3.12 -2.45 -7.15
C ASN A 25 2.22 -3.68 -7.01
N TYR A 26 1.17 -3.72 -7.82
CA TYR A 26 0.05 -4.63 -7.62
C TYR A 26 -0.32 -5.31 -8.93
N LYS A 27 -0.48 -6.63 -8.88
CA LYS A 27 -0.89 -7.46 -10.01
C LYS A 27 -2.30 -7.96 -9.79
N PHE A 28 -3.11 -7.83 -10.82
CA PHE A 28 -4.45 -8.39 -10.90
C PHE A 28 -4.38 -9.62 -11.80
N THR A 29 -4.23 -10.80 -11.21
CA THR A 29 -4.00 -12.06 -11.92
C THR A 29 -5.31 -12.76 -12.31
N GLY A 30 -6.44 -12.37 -11.71
CA GLY A 30 -7.75 -12.89 -12.07
C GLY A 30 -8.92 -12.03 -11.55
N PRO A 31 -10.15 -12.29 -12.04
CA PRO A 31 -11.34 -11.59 -11.59
C PRO A 31 -11.82 -12.07 -10.21
N ILE A 32 -12.62 -11.23 -9.55
CA ILE A 32 -13.48 -11.61 -8.42
C ILE A 32 -14.91 -11.59 -8.94
N LEU A 33 -15.60 -12.71 -8.83
CA LEU A 33 -16.99 -12.84 -9.28
C LEU A 33 -17.95 -12.92 -8.09
N ILE A 34 -19.22 -12.63 -8.35
CA ILE A 34 -20.27 -12.78 -7.33
C ILE A 34 -20.31 -14.23 -6.86
N GLY A 35 -20.30 -14.44 -5.55
CA GLY A 35 -20.27 -15.75 -4.93
C GLY A 35 -18.87 -16.28 -4.62
N ASP A 36 -17.80 -15.61 -5.06
CA ASP A 36 -16.44 -15.97 -4.63
C ASP A 36 -16.24 -15.71 -3.13
N THR A 37 -15.50 -16.61 -2.48
CA THR A 37 -15.04 -16.43 -1.11
C THR A 37 -13.54 -16.14 -1.13
N ILE A 38 -13.16 -14.99 -0.59
CA ILE A 38 -11.78 -14.49 -0.67
C ILE A 38 -11.11 -14.57 0.69
N ARG A 39 -9.84 -14.99 0.71
CA ARG A 39 -8.94 -14.93 1.87
C ARG A 39 -7.75 -14.07 1.52
N ILE A 40 -7.33 -13.24 2.48
CA ILE A 40 -6.20 -12.33 2.31
C ILE A 40 -5.12 -12.72 3.31
N ARG A 41 -3.88 -12.80 2.83
CA ARG A 41 -2.69 -12.85 3.67
C ARG A 41 -1.93 -11.55 3.52
N VAL A 42 -1.74 -10.85 4.63
CA VAL A 42 -0.95 -9.62 4.69
C VAL A 42 0.36 -9.91 5.41
N LYS A 43 1.48 -9.56 4.79
CA LYS A 43 2.81 -9.58 5.40
C LYS A 43 3.35 -8.16 5.44
N ILE A 44 3.80 -7.71 6.60
CA ILE A 44 4.52 -6.42 6.67
C ILE A 44 5.88 -6.59 5.97
N ALA A 45 6.05 -5.90 4.85
CA ALA A 45 7.25 -5.95 4.02
C ALA A 45 8.33 -4.99 4.56
N SER A 46 7.93 -3.79 5.00
CA SER A 46 8.85 -2.85 5.66
C SER A 46 8.11 -1.85 6.53
N LYS A 47 8.85 -1.18 7.41
CA LYS A 47 8.38 -0.05 8.21
C LYS A 47 9.46 1.01 8.24
N ARG A 48 9.05 2.28 8.26
CA ARG A 48 9.96 3.40 8.44
C ARG A 48 9.30 4.56 9.17
N GLU A 49 10.12 5.36 9.81
CA GLU A 49 9.69 6.65 10.34
C GLU A 49 9.60 7.70 9.22
N THR A 50 8.84 8.76 9.48
CA THR A 50 8.81 9.95 8.62
C THR A 50 9.35 11.14 9.39
N LYS A 51 9.56 12.27 8.70
CA LYS A 51 9.98 13.52 9.35
C LYS A 51 8.98 14.02 10.40
N LYS A 52 7.68 13.73 10.23
CA LYS A 52 6.67 14.04 11.23
C LYS A 52 6.61 12.89 12.23
N GLN A 53 6.96 13.18 13.48
CA GLN A 53 7.10 12.17 14.53
C GLN A 53 5.78 11.49 14.91
N ASP A 54 4.63 12.05 14.56
CA ASP A 54 3.31 11.48 14.82
C ASP A 54 2.91 10.34 13.86
N ARG A 55 3.73 10.04 12.84
CA ARG A 55 3.38 9.05 11.80
C ARG A 55 4.58 8.32 11.20
N GLY A 56 4.31 7.09 10.75
CA GLY A 56 5.24 6.24 10.02
C GLY A 56 4.67 5.78 8.68
N ILE A 57 5.50 5.15 7.87
CA ILE A 57 5.03 4.38 6.71
C ILE A 57 5.22 2.89 6.99
N VAL A 58 4.20 2.11 6.70
CA VAL A 58 4.21 0.65 6.71
C VAL A 58 3.94 0.19 5.28
N VAL A 59 4.81 -0.65 4.73
CA VAL A 59 4.57 -1.31 3.45
C VAL A 59 4.09 -2.72 3.73
N GLU A 60 2.94 -3.07 3.17
CA GLU A 60 2.38 -4.42 3.28
C GLU A 60 2.48 -5.11 1.92
N TYR A 61 2.86 -6.38 1.94
CA TYR A 61 2.71 -7.30 0.82
C TYR A 61 1.44 -8.11 1.04
N VAL A 62 0.50 -7.99 0.11
CA VAL A 62 -0.82 -8.60 0.14
C VAL A 62 -0.85 -9.75 -0.87
N THR A 63 -1.35 -10.90 -0.43
CA THR A 63 -1.71 -12.02 -1.31
C THR A 63 -3.18 -12.32 -1.11
N MET A 64 -3.95 -12.28 -2.19
CA MET A 64 -5.39 -12.51 -2.16
C MET A 64 -5.74 -13.77 -2.95
N VAL A 65 -6.43 -14.70 -2.28
CA VAL A 65 -6.70 -16.05 -2.78
C VAL A 65 -8.20 -16.32 -2.73
N ASN A 66 -8.76 -16.92 -3.77
CA ASN A 66 -10.17 -17.32 -3.81
C ASN A 66 -10.40 -18.72 -3.19
N GLN A 67 -11.64 -19.20 -3.23
CA GLN A 67 -12.04 -20.51 -2.69
C GLN A 67 -11.40 -21.71 -3.40
N ARG A 68 -10.91 -21.52 -4.64
CA ARG A 68 -10.20 -22.56 -5.42
C ARG A 68 -8.71 -22.59 -5.13
N GLY A 69 -8.20 -21.69 -4.29
CA GLY A 69 -6.76 -21.59 -4.00
C GLY A 69 -5.98 -20.77 -5.04
N GLU A 70 -6.67 -20.10 -5.97
CA GLU A 70 -6.02 -19.29 -6.99
C GLU A 70 -5.65 -17.91 -6.42
N VAL A 71 -4.41 -17.48 -6.66
CA VAL A 71 -4.01 -16.08 -6.41
C VAL A 71 -4.67 -15.21 -7.47
N ILE A 72 -5.58 -14.35 -7.03
CA ILE A 72 -6.32 -13.44 -7.91
C ILE A 72 -5.77 -12.01 -7.88
N GLN A 73 -5.07 -11.65 -6.80
CA GLN A 73 -4.30 -10.42 -6.70
C GLN A 73 -3.09 -10.62 -5.78
N GLU A 74 -1.99 -9.94 -6.11
CA GLU A 74 -0.79 -9.90 -5.26
C GLU A 74 -0.03 -8.59 -5.44
N GLY A 75 0.60 -8.10 -4.38
CA GLY A 75 1.47 -6.94 -4.51
C GLY A 75 1.71 -6.17 -3.23
N GLU A 76 2.39 -5.04 -3.38
CA GLU A 76 2.74 -4.15 -2.27
C GLU A 76 1.91 -2.87 -2.30
N HIS A 77 1.55 -2.40 -1.10
CA HIS A 77 1.05 -1.06 -0.89
C HIS A 77 1.62 -0.39 0.35
N GLY A 78 1.79 0.93 0.27
CA GLY A 78 2.27 1.75 1.38
C GLY A 78 1.14 2.45 2.12
N LEU A 79 1.11 2.30 3.44
CA LEU A 79 0.18 2.98 4.35
C LEU A 79 0.93 4.02 5.19
N MET A 80 0.39 5.24 5.27
CA MET A 80 0.80 6.20 6.30
C MET A 80 -0.03 5.95 7.55
N VAL A 81 0.62 5.55 8.64
CA VAL A 81 -0.05 5.18 9.89
C VAL A 81 0.33 6.15 11.00
N LEU A 82 -0.63 6.50 11.85
CA LEU A 82 -0.37 7.25 13.07
C LEU A 82 0.45 6.38 14.03
N ARG A 83 1.40 7.00 14.73
CA ARG A 83 2.06 6.36 15.86
C ARG A 83 1.15 6.43 17.09
N LYS A 84 1.19 5.38 17.91
CA LYS A 84 0.64 5.45 19.26
C LYS A 84 1.34 6.59 20.00
N ALA A 85 0.58 7.46 20.66
CA ALA A 85 1.14 8.45 21.56
C ALA A 85 1.96 7.74 22.64
N SER A 86 3.16 8.24 22.92
CA SER A 86 3.92 7.81 24.08
C SER A 86 3.15 8.21 25.34
N ALA A 87 3.03 7.29 26.30
CA ALA A 87 2.48 7.59 27.62
C ALA A 87 3.47 8.44 28.43
#